data_AF-A0A9W6KSA4-F1
#
_entry.id   AF-A0A9W6KSA4-F1
#
_cell.length_a   1.000
_cell.length_b   1.000
_cell.length_c   1.000
_cell.angle_alpha   90.00
_cell.angle_beta   90.00
_cell.angle_gamma   90.00
#
_symmetry.space_group_name_H-M   'P 1'
#
loop_
_entity.id
_entity.type
_entity.pdbx_description
1 polymer ?
#
loop_
_entity_poly.entity_id
_entity_poly.type
_entity_poly.pdbx_seq_one_letter_code
_entity_poly.pdbx_strand_id
1 'polypeptide(L)'
;MLRKATALCGVLLVLVAALAVPLQPEKSSKVLCVGDDVQARAVAGLANFSAWLRRNRATGFIGEIGWPGDRDAAQWSRVAEAWYSAADAIGLPVTAWAAGAWPANYPMAVYHPVAQGLQVDVAGPQARIVERHGSTPGYLRGVNLAAGSFAASDSNGGFGTGNPGRYGQDYTYETPSSYGFLAGRGVRLVRLAVNWERLQPRPFGPLDATELARVRTALGHAHAAGLAVIIDLHNYGDYALGGGRAGALRMLRLGQFELPTTALADFWSRMSRAVDDPAVIGLGLLNEPTRLAADGRAGALIWQRAAQEAVDAIRATGDRRAILVSGYIPMGPPSWGEMHPVAWIRDPAHRVAYESHAYFDHDGSGHYWMSYADELRSVTWPAPARCQPLTPLGRQVLTA
;
A
#
# COMPACT_ATOMS: atom_id res chain seq x y z
N MET A 1 -86.43 -13.15 6.55
CA MET A 1 -85.46 -14.26 6.65
C MET A 1 -84.08 -13.75 6.23
N LEU A 2 -83.26 -13.34 7.21
CA LEU A 2 -81.89 -12.85 7.00
C LEU A 2 -80.96 -14.04 6.68
N ARG A 3 -80.29 -14.03 5.53
CA ARG A 3 -79.16 -14.92 5.23
C ARG A 3 -77.85 -14.24 5.66
N LYS A 4 -77.17 -14.85 6.64
CA LYS A 4 -75.82 -14.47 7.08
C LYS A 4 -74.81 -14.88 6.00
N ALA A 5 -73.99 -13.92 5.56
CA ALA A 5 -72.80 -14.18 4.77
C ALA A 5 -71.61 -14.37 5.73
N THR A 6 -70.97 -15.53 5.68
CA THR A 6 -69.78 -15.86 6.47
C THR A 6 -68.55 -15.50 5.63
N ALA A 7 -67.80 -14.48 6.04
CA ALA A 7 -66.52 -14.14 5.45
C ALA A 7 -65.43 -15.06 6.04
N LEU A 8 -64.74 -15.83 5.18
CA LEU A 8 -63.54 -16.58 5.54
C LEU A 8 -62.35 -15.62 5.55
N CYS A 9 -61.79 -15.34 6.73
CA CYS A 9 -60.48 -14.70 6.87
C CYS A 9 -59.39 -15.76 6.62
N GLY A 10 -58.79 -15.77 5.43
CA GLY A 10 -57.58 -16.53 5.15
C GLY A 10 -56.35 -15.80 5.72
N VAL A 11 -55.71 -16.38 6.74
CA VAL A 11 -54.42 -15.92 7.24
C VAL A 11 -53.34 -16.42 6.27
N LEU A 12 -52.68 -15.51 5.55
CA LEU A 12 -51.54 -15.83 4.69
C LEU A 12 -50.29 -15.96 5.58
N LEU A 13 -49.88 -17.19 5.89
CA LEU A 13 -48.58 -17.45 6.53
C LEU A 13 -47.47 -17.22 5.50
N VAL A 14 -46.75 -16.11 5.63
CA VAL A 14 -45.49 -15.89 4.91
C VAL A 14 -44.39 -16.69 5.64
N LEU A 15 -44.03 -17.85 5.09
CA LEU A 15 -42.83 -18.58 5.51
C LEU A 15 -41.59 -17.78 5.09
N VAL A 16 -40.98 -17.07 6.04
CA VAL A 16 -39.62 -16.55 5.88
C VAL A 16 -38.67 -17.74 6.03
N ALA A 17 -38.27 -18.34 4.90
CA ALA A 17 -37.17 -19.29 4.90
C ALA A 17 -35.88 -18.51 5.21
N ALA A 18 -35.46 -18.52 6.48
CA ALA A 18 -34.13 -18.09 6.86
C ALA A 18 -33.13 -19.04 6.18
N LEU A 19 -32.54 -18.59 5.08
CA LEU A 19 -31.35 -19.22 4.51
C LEU A 19 -30.26 -19.15 5.57
N ALA A 20 -30.12 -20.21 6.36
CA ALA A 20 -28.97 -20.41 7.23
C ALA A 20 -27.76 -20.56 6.31
N VAL A 21 -27.04 -19.46 6.07
CA VAL A 21 -25.72 -19.50 5.48
C VAL A 21 -24.86 -20.31 6.45
N PRO A 22 -24.31 -21.47 6.06
CA PRO A 22 -23.48 -22.24 6.97
C PRO A 22 -22.29 -21.38 7.36
N LEU A 23 -22.15 -21.12 8.67
CA LEU A 23 -20.96 -20.50 9.25
C LEU A 23 -19.78 -21.39 8.84
N GLN A 24 -18.89 -20.86 7.99
CA GLN A 24 -17.62 -21.53 7.74
C GLN A 24 -16.92 -21.71 9.10
N PRO A 25 -16.33 -22.88 9.37
CA PRO A 25 -15.59 -23.07 10.62
C PRO A 25 -14.52 -21.98 10.70
N GLU A 26 -14.57 -21.17 11.76
CA GLU A 26 -13.58 -20.12 11.95
C GLU A 26 -12.19 -20.78 11.99
N LYS A 27 -11.29 -20.33 11.11
CA LYS A 27 -9.89 -20.79 11.15
C LYS A 27 -9.32 -20.49 12.53
N SER A 28 -8.79 -21.51 13.20
CA SER A 28 -8.27 -21.40 14.56
C SER A 28 -7.15 -20.36 14.63
N SER A 29 -7.21 -19.48 15.64
CA SER A 29 -6.15 -18.51 15.92
C SER A 29 -4.84 -19.22 16.29
N LYS A 30 -3.72 -18.73 15.75
CA LYS A 30 -2.38 -19.11 16.19
C LYS A 30 -1.88 -18.09 17.21
N VAL A 31 -1.19 -18.53 18.26
CA VAL A 31 -0.55 -17.61 19.21
C VAL A 31 0.92 -17.48 18.84
N LEU A 32 1.40 -16.26 18.62
CA LEU A 32 2.80 -15.95 18.42
C LEU A 32 3.35 -15.23 19.65
N CYS A 33 4.40 -15.79 20.26
CA CYS A 33 5.10 -15.17 21.38
C CYS A 33 6.47 -14.62 20.94
N VAL A 34 6.85 -13.46 21.47
CA VAL A 34 8.07 -12.74 21.08
C VAL A 34 8.98 -12.43 22.28
N GLY A 35 10.24 -12.08 21.97
CA GLY A 35 11.31 -12.00 22.97
C GLY A 35 11.38 -10.70 23.77
N ASP A 36 10.90 -9.59 23.20
CA ASP A 36 11.00 -8.26 23.80
C ASP A 36 9.81 -7.35 23.42
N ASP A 37 9.80 -6.14 23.99
CA ASP A 37 8.65 -5.26 23.93
C ASP A 37 8.57 -4.48 22.60
N VAL A 38 9.68 -4.31 21.87
CA VAL A 38 9.68 -3.75 20.51
C VAL A 38 9.08 -4.76 19.52
N GLN A 39 9.46 -6.04 19.62
CA GLN A 39 8.82 -7.11 18.88
C GLN A 39 7.32 -7.19 19.22
N ALA A 40 6.96 -7.07 20.51
CA ALA A 40 5.57 -7.15 20.96
C ALA A 40 4.75 -5.98 20.40
N ARG A 41 5.29 -4.76 20.40
CA ARG A 41 4.68 -3.58 19.77
C ARG A 41 4.41 -3.79 18.28
N ALA A 42 5.40 -4.28 17.53
CA ALA A 42 5.27 -4.50 16.09
C ALA A 42 4.19 -5.54 15.77
N VAL A 43 4.20 -6.70 16.45
CA VAL A 43 3.22 -7.77 16.23
C VAL A 43 1.83 -7.38 16.71
N ALA A 44 1.71 -6.68 17.85
CA ALA A 44 0.44 -6.16 18.34
C ALA A 44 -0.18 -5.13 17.40
N GLY A 45 0.65 -4.28 16.77
CA GLY A 45 0.19 -3.36 15.73
C GLY A 45 -0.40 -4.09 14.53
N LEU A 46 0.28 -5.12 14.03
CA LEU A 46 -0.27 -5.96 12.95
C LEU A 46 -1.57 -6.66 13.37
N ALA A 47 -1.63 -7.14 14.61
CA ALA A 47 -2.85 -7.74 15.17
C ALA A 47 -4.00 -6.72 15.20
N ASN A 48 -3.76 -5.46 15.61
CA ASN A 48 -4.75 -4.39 15.57
C ASN A 48 -5.31 -4.17 14.16
N PHE A 49 -4.43 -4.01 13.16
CA PHE A 49 -4.84 -3.86 11.77
C PHE A 49 -5.67 -5.05 11.28
N SER A 50 -5.19 -6.29 11.51
CA SER A 50 -5.92 -7.51 11.12
C SER A 50 -7.29 -7.62 11.79
N ALA A 51 -7.41 -7.20 13.05
CA ALA A 51 -8.67 -7.19 13.77
C ALA A 51 -9.64 -6.15 13.20
N TRP A 52 -9.15 -4.97 12.81
CA TRP A 52 -9.95 -3.97 12.11
C TRP A 52 -10.48 -4.51 10.77
N LEU A 53 -9.63 -5.18 9.98
CA LEU A 53 -10.02 -5.79 8.71
C LEU A 53 -11.15 -6.82 8.91
N ARG A 54 -10.99 -7.71 9.91
CA ARG A 54 -12.02 -8.71 10.25
C ARG A 54 -13.34 -8.07 10.68
N ARG A 55 -13.30 -7.10 11.60
CA ARG A 55 -14.50 -6.40 12.10
C ARG A 55 -15.26 -5.70 10.98
N ASN A 56 -14.54 -5.17 10.00
CA ASN A 56 -15.10 -4.46 8.85
C ASN A 56 -15.37 -5.35 7.64
N ARG A 57 -15.10 -6.67 7.72
CA ARG A 57 -15.18 -7.60 6.57
C ARG A 57 -14.41 -7.09 5.35
N ALA A 58 -13.28 -6.45 5.59
CA ALA A 58 -12.44 -5.84 4.57
C ALA A 58 -11.21 -6.72 4.26
N THR A 59 -10.60 -6.49 3.09
CA THR A 59 -9.29 -7.06 2.76
C THR A 59 -8.19 -6.01 2.97
N GLY A 60 -6.96 -6.46 3.16
CA GLY A 60 -5.85 -5.59 3.53
C GLY A 60 -4.56 -5.90 2.79
N PHE A 61 -3.63 -4.97 2.90
CA PHE A 61 -2.31 -5.02 2.28
C PHE A 61 -1.33 -4.19 3.12
N ILE A 62 -0.08 -4.62 3.21
CA ILE A 62 1.01 -3.77 3.70
C ILE A 62 1.83 -3.30 2.51
N GLY A 63 1.66 -2.03 2.15
CA GLY A 63 2.33 -1.40 1.02
C GLY A 63 3.83 -1.23 1.23
N GLU A 64 4.22 -0.93 2.47
CA GLU A 64 5.62 -0.75 2.81
C GLU A 64 5.93 -1.35 4.17
N ILE A 65 7.06 -2.03 4.22
CA ILE A 65 7.71 -2.44 5.45
C ILE A 65 9.23 -2.39 5.27
N GLY A 66 9.91 -1.64 6.14
CA GLY A 66 11.35 -1.45 6.06
C GLY A 66 11.99 -1.44 7.44
N TRP A 67 13.24 -1.91 7.52
CA TRP A 67 14.06 -1.86 8.73
C TRP A 67 15.54 -1.77 8.36
N PRO A 68 16.39 -1.17 9.22
CA PRO A 68 17.78 -0.94 8.89
C PRO A 68 18.59 -2.24 8.89
N GLY A 69 19.50 -2.33 7.93
CA GLY A 69 20.47 -3.41 7.74
C GLY A 69 21.86 -3.08 8.30
N ASP A 70 22.02 -1.91 8.93
CA ASP A 70 23.27 -1.40 9.47
C ASP A 70 23.28 -1.35 11.02
N ARG A 71 22.84 -0.25 11.64
CA ARG A 71 22.82 -0.08 13.10
C ARG A 71 21.77 -0.99 13.71
N ASP A 72 22.18 -1.77 14.70
CA ASP A 72 21.33 -2.75 15.39
C ASP A 72 20.63 -3.74 14.44
N ALA A 73 21.22 -4.02 13.27
CA ALA A 73 20.62 -4.82 12.21
C ALA A 73 20.13 -6.20 12.68
N ALA A 74 20.87 -6.85 13.58
CA ALA A 74 20.50 -8.15 14.11
C ALA A 74 19.23 -8.09 14.99
N GLN A 75 19.06 -7.01 15.75
CA GLN A 75 17.89 -6.74 16.58
C GLN A 75 16.67 -6.47 15.69
N TRP A 76 16.81 -5.55 14.73
CA TRP A 76 15.73 -5.20 13.80
C TRP A 76 15.31 -6.38 12.92
N SER A 77 16.27 -7.22 12.50
CA SER A 77 15.98 -8.46 11.78
C SER A 77 15.16 -9.45 12.62
N ARG A 78 15.33 -9.50 13.95
CA ARG A 78 14.46 -10.33 14.80
C ARG A 78 13.04 -9.77 14.90
N VAL A 79 12.88 -8.45 14.90
CA VAL A 79 11.55 -7.81 14.80
C VAL A 79 10.89 -8.15 13.48
N ALA A 80 11.62 -8.03 12.37
CA ALA A 80 11.13 -8.38 11.04
C ALA A 80 10.69 -9.85 10.95
N GLU A 81 11.51 -10.79 11.43
CA GLU A 81 11.18 -12.23 11.43
C GLU A 81 9.89 -12.52 12.23
N ALA A 82 9.74 -11.91 13.41
CA ALA A 82 8.52 -12.06 14.21
C ALA A 82 7.29 -11.45 13.51
N TRP A 83 7.45 -10.26 12.92
CA TRP A 83 6.37 -9.58 12.21
C TRP A 83 5.95 -10.34 10.95
N TYR A 84 6.88 -10.84 10.14
CA TYR A 84 6.56 -11.64 8.95
C TYR A 84 5.94 -12.99 9.31
N SER A 85 6.41 -13.63 10.39
CA SER A 85 5.76 -14.83 10.94
C SER A 85 4.30 -14.55 11.33
N ALA A 86 4.03 -13.36 11.88
CA ALA A 86 2.67 -12.94 12.16
C ALA A 86 1.85 -12.67 10.88
N ALA A 87 2.44 -12.01 9.89
CA ALA A 87 1.82 -11.73 8.59
C ALA A 87 1.46 -13.03 7.82
N ASP A 88 2.31 -14.05 7.91
CA ASP A 88 2.04 -15.39 7.37
C ASP A 88 0.89 -16.07 8.10
N ALA A 89 0.87 -15.99 9.44
CA ALA A 89 -0.19 -16.58 10.24
C ALA A 89 -1.57 -15.98 9.91
N ILE A 90 -1.62 -14.68 9.59
CA ILE A 90 -2.86 -14.01 9.20
C ILE A 90 -3.15 -14.06 7.69
N GLY A 91 -2.19 -14.44 6.86
CA GLY A 91 -2.32 -14.52 5.40
C GLY A 91 -2.46 -13.14 4.72
N LEU A 92 -1.76 -12.13 5.22
CA LEU A 92 -1.81 -10.75 4.71
C LEU A 92 -0.77 -10.56 3.60
N PRO A 93 -1.08 -9.96 2.42
CA PRO A 93 -0.10 -9.64 1.39
C PRO A 93 0.79 -8.46 1.81
N VAL A 94 2.06 -8.46 1.39
CA VAL A 94 3.07 -7.47 1.86
C VAL A 94 4.07 -7.16 0.75
N THR A 95 4.47 -5.90 0.62
CA THR A 95 5.66 -5.47 -0.14
C THR A 95 6.70 -4.83 0.76
N ALA A 96 7.94 -5.34 0.71
CA ALA A 96 9.05 -4.79 1.47
C ALA A 96 9.61 -3.51 0.82
N TRP A 97 9.94 -2.52 1.62
CA TRP A 97 10.67 -1.32 1.22
C TRP A 97 12.17 -1.53 1.46
N ALA A 98 13.05 -1.51 0.47
CA ALA A 98 12.79 -1.38 -0.98
C ALA A 98 13.84 -2.07 -1.85
N ALA A 99 13.54 -2.20 -3.15
CA ALA A 99 14.52 -2.46 -4.19
C ALA A 99 14.72 -1.22 -5.07
N GLY A 100 15.95 -0.96 -5.49
CA GLY A 100 16.26 0.17 -6.36
C GLY A 100 17.74 0.56 -6.40
N ALA A 101 18.07 1.45 -7.32
CA ALA A 101 19.41 2.03 -7.48
C ALA A 101 19.65 3.15 -6.45
N TRP A 102 19.63 2.79 -5.17
CA TRP A 102 19.89 3.70 -4.06
C TRP A 102 21.39 4.05 -3.95
N PRO A 103 21.75 5.13 -3.22
CA PRO A 103 23.10 5.27 -2.70
C PRO A 103 23.54 3.99 -1.98
N ALA A 104 24.80 3.60 -2.12
CA ALA A 104 25.32 2.32 -1.62
C ALA A 104 25.16 2.13 -0.09
N ASN A 105 24.97 3.23 0.66
CA ASN A 105 24.77 3.24 2.11
C ASN A 105 23.30 3.36 2.53
N TYR A 106 22.33 3.18 1.63
CA TYR A 106 20.93 3.23 2.01
C TYR A 106 20.59 2.05 2.94
N PRO A 107 20.19 2.31 4.20
CA PRO A 107 20.16 1.28 5.23
C PRO A 107 19.02 0.27 5.06
N MET A 108 17.98 0.58 4.27
CA MET A 108 16.79 -0.25 4.12
C MET A 108 16.70 -0.95 2.74
N ALA A 109 17.80 -1.03 1.99
CA ALA A 109 17.79 -1.66 0.68
C ALA A 109 17.68 -3.20 0.80
N VAL A 110 16.51 -3.76 0.47
CA VAL A 110 16.31 -5.22 0.37
C VAL A 110 17.12 -5.77 -0.81
N TYR A 111 17.06 -5.08 -1.95
CA TYR A 111 17.86 -5.38 -3.13
C TYR A 111 18.43 -4.10 -3.73
N HIS A 112 19.69 -4.12 -4.13
CA HIS A 112 20.42 -2.94 -4.59
C HIS A 112 21.45 -3.33 -5.68
N PRO A 113 22.04 -2.36 -6.40
CA PRO A 113 23.14 -2.63 -7.33
C PRO A 113 24.46 -2.94 -6.60
N VAL A 114 25.37 -3.70 -7.24
CA VAL A 114 26.76 -3.93 -6.76
C VAL A 114 27.56 -2.62 -6.60
N ALA A 115 27.34 -1.64 -7.48
CA ALA A 115 28.03 -0.36 -7.50
C ALA A 115 27.06 0.76 -7.93
N GLN A 116 27.57 1.97 -8.22
CA GLN A 116 26.74 3.04 -8.82
C GLN A 116 26.27 2.60 -10.21
N GLY A 117 25.10 1.98 -10.27
CA GLY A 117 24.47 1.44 -11.47
C GLY A 117 22.97 1.27 -11.27
N LEU A 118 22.24 1.06 -12.38
CA LEU A 118 20.77 0.98 -12.36
C LEU A 118 20.23 -0.45 -12.18
N GLN A 119 21.10 -1.45 -12.35
CA GLN A 119 20.71 -2.85 -12.28
C GLN A 119 20.69 -3.31 -10.83
N VAL A 120 19.53 -3.78 -10.36
CA VAL A 120 19.36 -4.39 -9.06
C VAL A 120 19.76 -5.86 -9.17
N ASP A 121 20.87 -6.23 -8.55
CA ASP A 121 21.49 -7.56 -8.67
C ASP A 121 22.17 -8.06 -7.39
N VAL A 122 22.05 -7.33 -6.28
CA VAL A 122 22.56 -7.72 -4.97
C VAL A 122 21.42 -7.85 -3.97
N ALA A 123 21.48 -8.91 -3.17
CA ALA A 123 20.64 -9.10 -2.00
C ALA A 123 21.25 -8.39 -0.79
N GLY A 124 20.53 -7.41 -0.25
CA GLY A 124 20.90 -6.73 0.99
C GLY A 124 20.59 -7.58 2.24
N PRO A 125 20.95 -7.10 3.43
CA PRO A 125 20.76 -7.83 4.71
C PRO A 125 19.32 -8.30 4.96
N GLN A 126 18.32 -7.54 4.49
CA GLN A 126 16.90 -7.78 4.68
C GLN A 126 16.37 -8.91 3.80
N ALA A 127 17.00 -9.18 2.65
CA ALA A 127 16.55 -10.13 1.65
C ALA A 127 16.34 -11.54 2.24
N ARG A 128 17.21 -11.96 3.17
CA ARG A 128 17.09 -13.27 3.84
C ARG A 128 15.73 -13.49 4.50
N ILE A 129 15.15 -12.46 5.12
CA ILE A 129 13.85 -12.57 5.79
C ILE A 129 12.73 -12.51 4.75
N VAL A 130 12.80 -11.54 3.83
CA VAL A 130 11.80 -11.37 2.77
C VAL A 130 11.64 -12.66 1.93
N GLU A 131 12.75 -13.31 1.58
CA GLU A 131 12.76 -14.53 0.78
C GLU A 131 12.26 -15.76 1.55
N ARG A 132 12.52 -15.81 2.87
CA ARG A 132 12.01 -16.89 3.73
C ARG A 132 10.48 -16.86 3.81
N HIS A 133 9.89 -15.67 3.82
CA HIS A 133 8.46 -15.44 3.93
C HIS A 133 7.83 -15.18 2.56
N GLY A 134 8.10 -16.06 1.58
CA GLY A 134 7.68 -15.93 0.19
C GLY A 134 6.16 -16.06 -0.05
N SER A 135 5.76 -15.78 -1.30
CA SER A 135 4.35 -15.81 -1.72
C SER A 135 3.72 -17.20 -1.58
N THR A 136 2.41 -17.24 -1.39
CA THR A 136 1.60 -18.46 -1.42
C THR A 136 0.42 -18.27 -2.37
N PRO A 137 -0.36 -19.33 -2.71
CA PRO A 137 -1.62 -19.14 -3.44
C PRO A 137 -2.63 -18.23 -2.71
N GLY A 138 -2.50 -18.07 -1.39
CA GLY A 138 -3.42 -17.27 -0.58
C GLY A 138 -3.05 -15.79 -0.42
N TYR A 139 -1.79 -15.41 -0.69
CA TYR A 139 -1.31 -14.03 -0.59
C TYR A 139 0.02 -13.85 -1.33
N LEU A 140 0.22 -12.65 -1.86
CA LEU A 140 1.46 -12.27 -2.55
C LEU A 140 2.46 -11.56 -1.62
N ARG A 141 3.74 -11.77 -1.91
CA ARG A 141 4.90 -11.17 -1.27
C ARG A 141 5.78 -10.52 -2.32
N GLY A 142 6.21 -9.31 -2.03
CA GLY A 142 6.87 -8.48 -3.01
C GLY A 142 7.84 -7.47 -2.45
N VAL A 143 8.31 -6.59 -3.33
CA VAL A 143 9.15 -5.44 -2.98
C VAL A 143 8.64 -4.18 -3.67
N ASN A 144 8.94 -3.03 -3.08
CA ASN A 144 8.73 -1.73 -3.71
C ASN A 144 9.86 -1.44 -4.70
N LEU A 145 9.51 -0.94 -5.87
CA LEU A 145 10.41 -0.37 -6.86
C LEU A 145 10.26 1.14 -6.82
N ALA A 146 11.20 1.80 -6.16
CA ALA A 146 11.09 3.20 -5.79
C ALA A 146 11.62 4.17 -6.87
N ALA A 147 12.37 3.67 -7.86
CA ALA A 147 13.09 4.53 -8.79
C ALA A 147 12.19 5.49 -9.58
N GLY A 148 10.96 5.08 -9.90
CA GLY A 148 9.99 5.88 -10.64
C GLY A 148 9.41 7.06 -9.85
N SER A 149 9.56 7.08 -8.53
CA SER A 149 9.11 8.18 -7.64
C SER A 149 10.23 9.09 -7.15
N PHE A 150 11.51 8.72 -7.31
CA PHE A 150 12.64 9.55 -6.89
C PHE A 150 12.62 10.95 -7.49
N ALA A 151 13.16 11.93 -6.76
CA ALA A 151 13.18 13.35 -7.14
C ALA A 151 11.78 13.97 -7.35
N ALA A 152 10.73 13.32 -6.86
CA ALA A 152 9.45 13.96 -6.63
C ALA A 152 9.51 14.75 -5.31
N SER A 153 9.86 16.03 -5.37
CA SER A 153 9.76 16.99 -4.24
C SER A 153 10.70 16.86 -3.03
N ASP A 154 11.90 16.27 -3.17
CA ASP A 154 12.90 16.33 -2.08
C ASP A 154 13.68 17.65 -2.11
N SER A 155 13.28 18.55 -1.23
CA SER A 155 13.79 19.91 -1.03
C SER A 155 15.22 19.94 -0.43
N ASN A 156 16.25 19.71 -1.26
CA ASN A 156 17.56 20.40 -1.35
C ASN A 156 18.68 19.44 -1.82
N GLY A 157 19.66 19.86 -2.62
CA GLY A 157 20.01 21.21 -3.04
C GLY A 157 20.94 21.21 -4.26
N GLY A 158 20.42 21.69 -5.38
CA GLY A 158 21.17 21.99 -6.61
C GLY A 158 20.73 21.17 -7.82
N PHE A 159 19.83 21.72 -8.65
CA PHE A 159 20.09 22.11 -10.05
C PHE A 159 18.77 22.50 -10.78
N GLY A 160 18.64 23.79 -11.11
CA GLY A 160 17.81 24.32 -12.21
C GLY A 160 16.30 24.47 -11.96
N THR A 161 15.72 25.55 -12.48
CA THR A 161 14.34 26.07 -12.30
C THR A 161 13.22 25.20 -12.93
N GLY A 162 13.35 23.87 -12.84
CA GLY A 162 13.06 23.03 -14.00
C GLY A 162 12.24 21.74 -13.85
N ASN A 163 11.86 21.20 -12.68
CA ASN A 163 11.79 19.73 -12.68
C ASN A 163 10.70 19.02 -11.87
N PRO A 164 9.75 18.33 -12.54
CA PRO A 164 9.21 17.05 -12.08
C PRO A 164 10.27 15.93 -12.08
N GLY A 165 11.51 16.18 -12.54
CA GLY A 165 12.61 15.22 -12.63
C GLY A 165 12.99 14.97 -14.10
N ARG A 166 14.27 14.75 -14.39
CA ARG A 166 14.80 14.31 -15.69
C ARG A 166 15.00 12.81 -15.64
N TYR A 167 14.32 12.10 -16.54
CA TYR A 167 14.51 10.66 -16.70
C TYR A 167 15.97 10.33 -17.03
N GLY A 168 16.53 9.30 -16.37
CA GLY A 168 17.92 8.87 -16.50
C GLY A 168 18.93 9.70 -15.70
N GLN A 169 18.48 10.72 -14.96
CA GLN A 169 19.34 11.51 -14.07
C GLN A 169 18.72 11.60 -12.67
N ASP A 170 17.51 12.15 -12.59
CA ASP A 170 16.84 12.43 -11.32
C ASP A 170 15.93 11.25 -10.89
N TYR A 171 15.46 10.46 -11.87
CA TYR A 171 14.70 9.22 -11.67
C TYR A 171 14.90 8.25 -12.84
N THR A 172 14.52 6.98 -12.64
CA THR A 172 14.60 5.93 -13.67
C THR A 172 13.49 4.91 -13.45
N TYR A 173 13.44 3.89 -14.31
CA TYR A 173 12.81 2.61 -14.01
C TYR A 173 13.87 1.50 -14.06
N GLU A 174 13.58 0.38 -13.40
CA GLU A 174 14.46 -0.77 -13.32
C GLU A 174 14.69 -1.44 -14.69
N THR A 175 15.88 -2.01 -14.88
CA THR A 175 16.23 -2.72 -16.12
C THR A 175 15.53 -4.08 -16.22
N PRO A 176 15.39 -4.69 -17.42
CA PRO A 176 14.84 -6.04 -17.56
C PRO A 176 15.55 -7.07 -16.66
N SER A 177 16.87 -6.98 -16.55
CA SER A 177 17.69 -7.84 -15.69
C SER A 177 17.33 -7.70 -14.22
N SER A 178 17.00 -6.49 -13.74
CA SER A 178 16.51 -6.28 -12.37
C SER A 178 15.23 -7.06 -12.09
N TYR A 179 14.24 -7.02 -13.00
CA TYR A 179 13.00 -7.79 -12.85
C TYR A 179 13.28 -9.30 -12.87
N GLY A 180 14.13 -9.78 -13.78
CA GLY A 180 14.56 -11.18 -13.83
C GLY A 180 15.28 -11.63 -12.56
N PHE A 181 16.16 -10.79 -12.01
CA PHE A 181 16.84 -11.02 -10.75
C PHE A 181 15.83 -11.16 -9.60
N LEU A 182 14.93 -10.19 -9.42
CA LEU A 182 13.90 -10.23 -8.38
C LEU A 182 13.04 -11.50 -8.47
N ALA A 183 12.57 -11.86 -9.67
CA ALA A 183 11.83 -13.10 -9.90
C ALA A 183 12.66 -14.34 -9.50
N GLY A 184 13.95 -14.37 -9.86
CA GLY A 184 14.90 -15.43 -9.48
C GLY A 184 15.17 -15.53 -7.97
N ARG A 185 15.00 -14.43 -7.22
CA ARG A 185 15.05 -14.41 -5.75
C ARG A 185 13.75 -14.86 -5.07
N GLY A 186 12.70 -15.18 -5.85
CA GLY A 186 11.42 -15.63 -5.32
C GLY A 186 10.39 -14.52 -5.11
N VAL A 187 10.69 -13.28 -5.49
CA VAL A 187 9.71 -12.18 -5.53
C VAL A 187 8.63 -12.51 -6.55
N ARG A 188 7.35 -12.23 -6.24
CA ARG A 188 6.22 -12.42 -7.17
C ARG A 188 5.37 -11.18 -7.38
N LEU A 189 5.58 -10.16 -6.56
CA LEU A 189 4.86 -8.89 -6.62
C LEU A 189 5.88 -7.74 -6.60
N VAL A 190 5.67 -6.74 -7.44
CA VAL A 190 6.37 -5.46 -7.36
C VAL A 190 5.36 -4.33 -7.19
N ARG A 191 5.61 -3.42 -6.25
CA ARG A 191 4.87 -2.17 -6.08
C ARG A 191 5.67 -1.08 -6.77
N LEU A 192 5.25 -0.71 -7.98
CA LEU A 192 5.92 0.23 -8.86
C LEU A 192 5.50 1.65 -8.49
N ALA A 193 6.38 2.37 -7.80
CA ALA A 193 6.14 3.75 -7.42
C ALA A 193 6.26 4.66 -8.66
N VAL A 194 5.21 5.44 -8.92
CA VAL A 194 5.13 6.42 -10.00
C VAL A 194 4.70 7.78 -9.45
N ASN A 195 4.93 8.85 -10.19
CA ASN A 195 4.63 10.20 -9.74
C ASN A 195 3.50 10.84 -10.59
N TRP A 196 2.53 11.48 -9.91
CA TRP A 196 1.34 12.06 -10.51
C TRP A 196 1.70 13.15 -11.52
N GLU A 197 2.58 14.07 -11.15
CA GLU A 197 2.90 15.27 -11.94
C GLU A 197 3.74 14.94 -13.17
N ARG A 198 4.49 13.83 -13.13
CA ARG A 198 5.12 13.26 -14.33
C ARG A 198 4.08 12.66 -15.28
N LEU A 199 3.15 11.87 -14.74
CA LEU A 199 2.16 11.14 -15.52
C LEU A 199 1.01 12.00 -16.03
N GLN A 200 0.64 13.05 -15.32
CA GLN A 200 -0.40 14.00 -15.69
C GLN A 200 0.10 15.41 -15.30
N PRO A 201 0.83 16.13 -16.18
CA PRO A 201 1.50 17.39 -15.83
C PRO A 201 0.59 18.57 -15.46
N ARG A 202 -0.71 18.47 -15.76
CA ARG A 202 -1.73 19.43 -15.34
C ARG A 202 -2.94 18.66 -14.84
N PRO A 203 -3.52 18.98 -13.65
CA PRO A 203 -4.77 18.38 -13.20
C PRO A 203 -5.85 18.47 -14.29
N PHE A 204 -6.61 17.40 -14.49
CA PHE A 204 -7.61 17.24 -15.58
C PHE A 204 -7.04 17.23 -17.01
N GLY A 205 -5.73 17.42 -17.17
CA GLY A 205 -5.04 17.32 -18.44
C GLY A 205 -4.89 15.89 -18.94
N PRO A 206 -4.40 15.71 -20.17
CA PRO A 206 -4.03 14.39 -20.66
C PRO A 206 -2.87 13.80 -19.85
N LEU A 207 -2.73 12.47 -19.91
CA LEU A 207 -1.50 11.83 -19.44
C LEU A 207 -0.33 12.23 -20.35
N ASP A 208 0.87 12.38 -19.77
CA ASP A 208 2.09 12.57 -20.55
C ASP A 208 2.42 11.28 -21.31
N ALA A 209 2.44 11.36 -22.64
CA ALA A 209 2.65 10.19 -23.48
C ALA A 209 4.06 9.59 -23.34
N THR A 210 5.06 10.42 -23.02
CA THR A 210 6.45 9.96 -22.90
C THR A 210 6.62 9.20 -21.59
N GLU A 211 6.12 9.74 -20.48
CA GLU A 211 6.19 9.07 -19.19
C GLU A 211 5.35 7.79 -19.17
N LEU A 212 4.15 7.83 -19.75
CA LEU A 212 3.31 6.63 -19.88
C LEU A 212 4.02 5.52 -20.68
N ALA A 213 4.77 5.87 -21.73
CA ALA A 213 5.53 4.88 -22.49
C ALA A 213 6.64 4.23 -21.64
N ARG A 214 7.29 4.99 -20.75
CA ARG A 214 8.28 4.46 -19.80
C ARG A 214 7.65 3.52 -18.78
N VAL A 215 6.52 3.91 -18.18
CA VAL A 215 5.76 3.03 -17.29
C VAL A 215 5.37 1.75 -18.02
N ARG A 216 4.81 1.82 -19.23
CA ARG A 216 4.47 0.64 -20.03
C ARG A 216 5.67 -0.25 -20.34
N THR A 217 6.85 0.33 -20.55
CA THR A 217 8.09 -0.43 -20.74
C THR A 217 8.46 -1.19 -19.46
N ALA A 218 8.40 -0.54 -18.30
CA ALA A 218 8.62 -1.17 -17.01
C ALA A 218 7.60 -2.30 -16.73
N LEU A 219 6.32 -2.08 -17.05
CA LEU A 219 5.27 -3.11 -16.96
C LEU A 219 5.58 -4.31 -17.86
N GLY A 220 6.02 -4.07 -19.10
CA GLY A 220 6.43 -5.14 -20.02
C GLY A 220 7.63 -5.94 -19.51
N HIS A 221 8.58 -5.30 -18.81
CA HIS A 221 9.69 -6.02 -18.16
C HIS A 221 9.19 -6.89 -17.00
N ALA A 222 8.28 -6.36 -16.15
CA ALA A 222 7.67 -7.13 -15.07
C ALA A 222 6.88 -8.33 -15.60
N HIS A 223 6.08 -8.12 -16.65
CA HIS A 223 5.35 -9.17 -17.35
C HIS A 223 6.29 -10.26 -17.86
N ALA A 224 7.36 -9.89 -18.58
CA ALA A 224 8.33 -10.83 -19.13
C ALA A 224 9.04 -11.65 -18.03
N ALA A 225 9.20 -11.09 -16.83
CA ALA A 225 9.74 -11.77 -15.66
C ALA A 225 8.70 -12.59 -14.87
N GLY A 226 7.41 -12.57 -15.26
CA GLY A 226 6.32 -13.26 -14.57
C GLY A 226 5.95 -12.63 -13.23
N LEU A 227 6.19 -11.33 -13.06
CA LEU A 227 5.89 -10.58 -11.84
C LEU A 227 4.53 -9.89 -11.94
N ALA A 228 3.75 -9.97 -10.87
CA ALA A 228 2.57 -9.14 -10.71
C ALA A 228 2.97 -7.72 -10.27
N VAL A 229 2.19 -6.72 -10.68
CA VAL A 229 2.46 -5.31 -10.45
C VAL A 229 1.29 -4.64 -9.75
N ILE A 230 1.61 -3.84 -8.74
CA ILE A 230 0.78 -2.76 -8.22
C ILE A 230 1.38 -1.45 -8.72
N ILE A 231 0.58 -0.59 -9.34
CA ILE A 231 0.99 0.78 -9.63
C ILE A 231 0.68 1.63 -8.41
N ASP A 232 1.69 2.26 -7.83
CA ASP A 232 1.55 3.13 -6.65
C ASP A 232 1.74 4.60 -7.02
N LEU A 233 0.70 5.42 -6.84
CA LEU A 233 0.79 6.86 -7.02
C LEU A 233 1.46 7.52 -5.82
N HIS A 234 2.77 7.75 -5.92
CA HIS A 234 3.65 8.04 -4.80
C HIS A 234 3.74 9.53 -4.45
N ASN A 235 2.60 10.12 -4.02
CA ASN A 235 2.41 11.58 -3.98
C ASN A 235 2.06 12.19 -2.63
N TYR A 236 1.67 11.42 -1.61
CA TYR A 236 1.40 11.92 -0.25
C TYR A 236 0.25 12.92 -0.09
N GLY A 237 -0.49 13.21 -1.17
CA GLY A 237 -1.50 14.29 -1.22
C GLY A 237 -1.00 15.60 -1.82
N ASP A 238 0.30 15.69 -2.10
CA ASP A 238 0.93 16.83 -2.75
C ASP A 238 0.94 16.67 -4.28
N TYR A 239 0.87 17.81 -4.97
CA TYR A 239 1.01 17.91 -6.41
C TYR A 239 1.87 19.14 -6.79
N ALA A 240 3.03 18.90 -7.35
CA ALA A 240 3.92 19.87 -8.00
C ALA A 240 3.39 20.36 -9.35
N LEU A 241 2.73 21.52 -9.36
CA LEU A 241 2.34 22.20 -10.59
C LEU A 241 3.46 23.12 -11.10
N GLY A 242 3.78 23.02 -12.39
CA GLY A 242 4.78 23.87 -13.03
C GLY A 242 6.18 23.27 -12.99
N GLY A 243 7.20 24.13 -12.90
CA GLY A 243 8.58 23.72 -13.16
C GLY A 243 8.86 23.53 -14.66
N GLY A 244 10.14 23.55 -15.03
CA GLY A 244 10.56 23.33 -16.42
C GLY A 244 10.39 24.59 -17.25
N ARG A 245 9.90 24.43 -18.49
CA ARG A 245 9.52 25.57 -19.36
C ARG A 245 8.31 26.35 -18.84
N ALA A 246 7.61 25.86 -17.81
CA ALA A 246 6.35 26.41 -17.31
C ALA A 246 6.49 27.43 -16.17
N GLY A 247 7.71 27.74 -15.70
CA GLY A 247 7.97 28.74 -14.67
C GLY A 247 8.11 28.16 -13.27
N ALA A 248 7.85 28.97 -12.23
CA ALA A 248 8.07 28.60 -10.84
C ALA A 248 7.23 27.38 -10.41
N LEU A 249 7.84 26.50 -9.62
CA LEU A 249 7.18 25.36 -9.01
C LEU A 249 6.15 25.83 -7.97
N ARG A 250 4.92 25.31 -8.03
CA ARG A 250 3.85 25.53 -7.04
C ARG A 250 3.38 24.19 -6.49
N MET A 251 3.41 24.04 -5.18
CA MET A 251 2.85 22.85 -4.52
C MET A 251 1.36 23.07 -4.26
N LEU A 252 0.52 22.20 -4.82
CA LEU A 252 -0.90 22.07 -4.55
C LEU A 252 -1.13 20.90 -3.59
N ARG A 253 -2.24 20.94 -2.85
CA ARG A 253 -2.66 19.85 -1.96
C ARG A 253 -4.05 19.35 -2.31
N LEU A 254 -4.23 18.04 -2.23
CA LEU A 254 -5.49 17.39 -2.56
C LEU A 254 -6.60 17.86 -1.61
N GLY A 255 -7.72 18.29 -2.19
CA GLY A 255 -8.84 18.92 -1.49
C GLY A 255 -8.85 20.45 -1.58
N GLN A 256 -7.81 21.09 -2.13
CA GLN A 256 -7.82 22.52 -2.46
C GLN A 256 -8.64 22.79 -3.72
N PHE A 257 -9.02 24.05 -3.95
CA PHE A 257 -9.77 24.44 -5.14
C PHE A 257 -9.03 24.11 -6.46
N GLU A 258 -7.71 24.28 -6.50
CA GLU A 258 -6.88 23.99 -7.68
C GLU A 258 -6.56 22.49 -7.85
N LEU A 259 -6.71 21.69 -6.78
CA LEU A 259 -6.55 20.23 -6.80
C LEU A 259 -7.68 19.56 -6.00
N PRO A 260 -8.94 19.65 -6.49
CA PRO A 260 -10.08 19.08 -5.79
C PRO A 260 -9.99 17.54 -5.79
N THR A 261 -10.78 16.88 -4.95
CA THR A 261 -10.79 15.40 -4.86
C THR A 261 -11.07 14.72 -6.21
N THR A 262 -11.85 15.37 -7.07
CA THR A 262 -12.15 14.90 -8.43
C THR A 262 -10.94 14.90 -9.37
N ALA A 263 -9.85 15.60 -9.05
CA ALA A 263 -8.62 15.54 -9.83
C ALA A 263 -7.98 14.14 -9.75
N LEU A 264 -8.00 13.52 -8.56
CA LEU A 264 -7.53 12.15 -8.37
C LEU A 264 -8.41 11.16 -9.14
N ALA A 265 -9.71 11.39 -9.15
CA ALA A 265 -10.66 10.59 -9.92
C ALA A 265 -10.44 10.70 -11.44
N ASP A 266 -10.20 11.91 -11.96
CA ASP A 266 -9.85 12.12 -13.36
C ASP A 266 -8.56 11.39 -13.73
N PHE A 267 -7.50 11.56 -12.93
CA PHE A 267 -6.22 10.86 -13.12
C PHE A 267 -6.44 9.35 -13.24
N TRP A 268 -7.11 8.74 -12.27
CA TRP A 268 -7.31 7.30 -12.25
C TRP A 268 -8.25 6.78 -13.35
N SER A 269 -9.23 7.56 -13.79
CA SER A 269 -10.06 7.21 -14.96
C SER A 269 -9.25 7.11 -16.26
N ARG A 270 -8.15 7.85 -16.36
CA ARG A 270 -7.23 7.83 -17.51
C ARG A 270 -6.18 6.74 -17.32
N MET A 271 -5.54 6.73 -16.16
CA MET A 271 -4.44 5.82 -15.85
C MET A 271 -4.88 4.35 -15.89
N SER A 272 -6.05 4.01 -15.33
CA SER A 272 -6.60 2.65 -15.38
C SER A 272 -6.68 2.10 -16.81
N ARG A 273 -7.24 2.87 -17.74
CA ARG A 273 -7.31 2.50 -19.17
C ARG A 273 -5.94 2.50 -19.86
N ALA A 274 -5.03 3.35 -19.40
CA ALA A 274 -3.72 3.52 -20.03
C ALA A 274 -2.73 2.39 -19.69
N VAL A 275 -2.90 1.72 -18.55
CA VAL A 275 -2.04 0.62 -18.08
C VAL A 275 -2.72 -0.75 -18.22
N ASP A 276 -3.09 -1.07 -19.44
CA ASP A 276 -3.70 -2.34 -19.84
C ASP A 276 -2.62 -3.42 -20.09
N ASP A 277 -1.92 -3.81 -19.02
CA ASP A 277 -0.96 -4.93 -19.04
C ASP A 277 -1.45 -6.03 -18.08
N PRO A 278 -1.45 -7.31 -18.49
CA PRO A 278 -1.83 -8.42 -17.62
C PRO A 278 -1.03 -8.54 -16.33
N ALA A 279 0.19 -8.00 -16.27
CA ALA A 279 0.98 -7.96 -15.06
C ALA A 279 0.36 -7.04 -13.99
N VAL A 280 -0.41 -6.02 -14.38
CA VAL A 280 -1.00 -5.07 -13.43
C VAL A 280 -2.22 -5.68 -12.76
N ILE A 281 -2.06 -6.11 -11.51
CA ILE A 281 -3.12 -6.72 -10.71
C ILE A 281 -3.81 -5.72 -9.76
N GLY A 282 -3.15 -4.58 -9.49
CA GLY A 282 -3.60 -3.60 -8.50
C GLY A 282 -3.26 -2.15 -8.85
N LEU A 283 -4.13 -1.24 -8.40
CA LEU A 283 -3.98 0.21 -8.52
C LEU A 283 -3.99 0.84 -7.12
N GLY A 284 -2.82 1.30 -6.65
CA GLY A 284 -2.64 1.99 -5.36
C GLY A 284 -2.91 3.48 -5.50
N LEU A 285 -4.04 3.93 -4.94
CA LEU A 285 -4.64 5.21 -5.28
C LEU A 285 -3.76 6.41 -4.96
N LEU A 286 -3.09 6.38 -3.80
CA LEU A 286 -2.22 7.44 -3.32
C LEU A 286 -1.39 6.91 -2.15
N ASN A 287 -0.06 6.95 -2.28
CA ASN A 287 0.85 6.64 -1.18
C ASN A 287 0.65 7.65 -0.04
N GLU A 288 0.51 7.15 1.19
CA GLU A 288 0.51 7.92 2.43
C GLU A 288 -0.07 9.35 2.35
N PRO A 289 -1.40 9.52 2.23
CA PRO A 289 -2.06 10.81 2.01
C PRO A 289 -1.97 11.77 3.22
N THR A 290 -0.78 12.15 3.66
CA THR A 290 -0.51 12.93 4.88
C THR A 290 -0.56 14.44 4.64
N ARG A 291 -0.34 14.90 3.41
CA ARG A 291 -0.23 16.31 3.02
C ARG A 291 -1.46 16.79 2.24
N LEU A 292 -2.63 16.71 2.87
CA LEU A 292 -3.90 17.14 2.29
C LEU A 292 -4.18 18.63 2.55
N ALA A 293 -5.27 19.14 1.96
CA ALA A 293 -5.69 20.53 2.14
C ALA A 293 -6.08 20.88 3.59
N ALA A 294 -6.32 19.88 4.43
CA ALA A 294 -6.55 20.03 5.86
C ALA A 294 -5.97 18.83 6.62
N ASP A 295 -5.72 19.03 7.91
CA ASP A 295 -5.16 18.02 8.80
C ASP A 295 -6.24 17.32 9.64
N GLY A 296 -5.84 16.25 10.33
CA GLY A 296 -6.68 15.56 11.31
C GLY A 296 -7.98 15.03 10.69
N ARG A 297 -9.10 15.17 11.41
CA ARG A 297 -10.40 14.61 10.98
C ARG A 297 -10.89 15.23 9.66
N ALA A 298 -10.59 16.50 9.41
CA ALA A 298 -10.93 17.14 8.15
C ALA A 298 -10.12 16.54 6.98
N GLY A 299 -8.82 16.32 7.17
CA GLY A 299 -7.98 15.59 6.22
C GLY A 299 -8.50 14.18 5.93
N ALA A 300 -8.86 13.44 6.97
CA ALA A 300 -9.46 12.11 6.81
C ALA A 300 -10.74 12.13 5.96
N LEU A 301 -11.61 13.14 6.11
CA LEU A 301 -12.82 13.27 5.28
C LEU A 301 -12.50 13.63 3.82
N ILE A 302 -11.48 14.46 3.58
CA ILE A 302 -10.98 14.74 2.22
C ILE A 302 -10.51 13.43 1.57
N TRP A 303 -9.72 12.63 2.29
CA TRP A 303 -9.21 11.37 1.77
C TRP A 303 -10.32 10.37 1.50
N GLN A 304 -11.29 10.22 2.41
CA GLN A 304 -12.42 9.32 2.21
C GLN A 304 -13.19 9.64 0.93
N ARG A 305 -13.43 10.94 0.69
CA ARG A 305 -14.07 11.42 -0.54
C ARG A 305 -13.21 11.14 -1.77
N ALA A 306 -11.94 11.54 -1.76
CA ALA A 306 -11.05 11.36 -2.90
C ALA A 306 -10.85 9.90 -3.29
N ALA A 307 -10.68 9.02 -2.30
CA ALA A 307 -10.52 7.59 -2.54
C ALA A 307 -11.80 6.96 -3.10
N GLN A 308 -12.99 7.32 -2.59
CA GLN A 308 -14.25 6.82 -3.13
C GLN A 308 -14.48 7.32 -4.56
N GLU A 309 -14.27 8.61 -4.82
CA GLU A 309 -14.43 9.20 -6.16
C GLU A 309 -13.46 8.54 -7.18
N ALA A 310 -12.23 8.24 -6.77
CA ALA A 310 -11.28 7.51 -7.61
C ALA A 310 -11.69 6.05 -7.87
N VAL A 311 -12.20 5.34 -6.85
CA VAL A 311 -12.76 3.98 -7.03
C VAL A 311 -13.90 4.01 -8.01
N ASP A 312 -14.86 4.91 -7.83
CA ASP A 312 -16.03 5.04 -8.71
C ASP A 312 -15.60 5.34 -10.15
N ALA A 313 -14.65 6.26 -10.33
CA ALA A 313 -14.12 6.61 -11.65
C ALA A 313 -13.37 5.46 -12.33
N ILE A 314 -12.60 4.65 -11.58
CA ILE A 314 -11.96 3.44 -12.11
C ILE A 314 -13.03 2.44 -12.54
N ARG A 315 -14.02 2.15 -11.69
CA ARG A 315 -15.09 1.18 -12.00
C ARG A 315 -15.96 1.62 -13.17
N ALA A 316 -16.17 2.92 -13.35
CA ALA A 316 -16.89 3.46 -14.51
C ALA A 316 -16.18 3.18 -15.85
N THR A 317 -14.88 2.86 -15.85
CA THR A 317 -14.16 2.42 -17.06
C THR A 317 -14.38 0.95 -17.39
N GLY A 318 -15.02 0.18 -16.50
CA GLY A 318 -15.16 -1.28 -16.60
C GLY A 318 -14.02 -2.06 -15.93
N ASP A 319 -13.04 -1.36 -15.35
CA ASP A 319 -11.90 -1.99 -14.69
C ASP A 319 -12.32 -2.74 -13.42
N ARG A 320 -11.90 -4.01 -13.33
CA ARG A 320 -12.19 -4.90 -12.21
C ARG A 320 -10.95 -5.27 -11.38
N ARG A 321 -9.78 -4.68 -11.63
CA ARG A 321 -8.54 -4.95 -10.86
C ARG A 321 -8.68 -4.55 -9.41
N ALA A 322 -7.74 -5.03 -8.57
CA ALA A 322 -7.70 -4.63 -7.18
C ALA A 322 -7.43 -3.13 -7.07
N ILE A 323 -8.05 -2.46 -6.11
CA ILE A 323 -7.78 -1.05 -5.79
C ILE A 323 -7.30 -0.98 -4.35
N LEU A 324 -6.14 -0.37 -4.15
CA LEU A 324 -5.46 -0.32 -2.86
C LEU A 324 -5.61 1.09 -2.31
N VAL A 325 -6.11 1.17 -1.08
CA VAL A 325 -6.55 2.42 -0.46
C VAL A 325 -5.81 2.61 0.85
N SER A 326 -4.79 3.47 0.82
CA SER A 326 -4.01 3.87 2.00
C SER A 326 -4.89 4.41 3.13
N GLY A 327 -4.43 4.29 4.37
CA GLY A 327 -5.02 5.02 5.50
C GLY A 327 -4.66 6.51 5.48
N TYR A 328 -5.32 7.32 6.31
CA TYR A 328 -4.90 8.69 6.63
C TYR A 328 -4.22 8.73 8.01
N ILE A 329 -3.24 9.62 8.19
CA ILE A 329 -2.37 9.64 9.37
C ILE A 329 -3.13 9.88 10.70
N PRO A 330 -2.81 9.15 11.79
CA PRO A 330 -1.86 8.02 11.85
C PRO A 330 -2.40 6.77 11.11
N MET A 331 -1.58 6.21 10.22
CA MET A 331 -1.97 5.12 9.31
C MET A 331 -1.16 3.83 9.47
N GLY A 332 -0.22 3.79 10.41
CA GLY A 332 0.52 2.56 10.72
C GLY A 332 -0.37 1.53 11.43
N PRO A 333 -0.03 0.23 11.40
CA PRO A 333 -0.84 -0.82 12.02
C PRO A 333 -1.21 -0.58 13.50
N PRO A 334 -0.32 -0.07 14.38
CA PRO A 334 -0.65 0.22 15.77
C PRO A 334 -1.82 1.18 15.96
N SER A 335 -1.93 2.20 15.10
CA SER A 335 -2.96 3.25 15.17
C SER A 335 -4.07 3.08 14.13
N TRP A 336 -4.05 1.97 13.39
CA TRP A 336 -5.06 1.73 12.36
C TRP A 336 -6.46 1.71 12.96
N GLY A 337 -7.37 2.45 12.35
CA GLY A 337 -8.75 2.59 12.78
C GLY A 337 -9.02 3.84 13.63
N GLU A 338 -8.00 4.57 14.08
CA GLU A 338 -8.20 5.83 14.79
C GLU A 338 -8.88 6.86 13.89
N MET A 339 -8.36 7.09 12.68
CA MET A 339 -8.92 8.04 11.71
C MET A 339 -10.11 7.49 10.93
N HIS A 340 -10.10 6.18 10.67
CA HIS A 340 -11.14 5.48 9.91
C HIS A 340 -11.64 4.26 10.68
N PRO A 341 -12.56 4.43 11.65
CA PRO A 341 -13.01 3.32 12.49
C PRO A 341 -13.80 2.26 11.72
N VAL A 342 -14.37 2.64 10.57
CA VAL A 342 -15.11 1.76 9.67
C VAL A 342 -14.51 1.78 8.26
N ALA A 343 -14.61 0.66 7.56
CA ALA A 343 -14.36 0.63 6.12
C ALA A 343 -15.35 1.58 5.41
N TRP A 344 -14.83 2.49 4.60
CA TRP A 344 -15.61 3.57 3.97
C TRP A 344 -15.80 3.41 2.46
N ILE A 345 -15.08 2.49 1.82
CA ILE A 345 -15.12 2.33 0.37
C ILE A 345 -16.23 1.37 -0.01
N ARG A 346 -17.08 1.81 -0.94
CA ARG A 346 -18.07 0.99 -1.62
C ARG A 346 -17.51 0.65 -2.99
N ASP A 347 -17.22 -0.64 -3.22
CA ASP A 347 -16.75 -1.14 -4.49
C ASP A 347 -17.69 -2.25 -4.99
N PRO A 348 -18.41 -2.06 -6.12
CA PRO A 348 -19.27 -3.10 -6.69
C PRO A 348 -18.51 -4.34 -7.16
N ALA A 349 -17.20 -4.25 -7.40
CA ALA A 349 -16.37 -5.41 -7.72
C ALA A 349 -15.92 -6.19 -6.47
N HIS A 350 -16.07 -5.63 -5.27
CA HIS A 350 -15.58 -6.18 -4.01
C HIS A 350 -14.08 -6.53 -4.05
N ARG A 351 -13.27 -5.68 -4.70
CA ARG A 351 -11.83 -5.89 -4.90
C ARG A 351 -10.99 -4.74 -4.35
N VAL A 352 -11.42 -4.14 -3.25
CA VAL A 352 -10.63 -3.14 -2.51
C VAL A 352 -9.84 -3.78 -1.38
N ALA A 353 -8.56 -3.42 -1.28
CA ALA A 353 -7.72 -3.67 -0.12
C ALA A 353 -7.39 -2.34 0.57
N TYR A 354 -7.49 -2.31 1.89
CA TYR A 354 -6.96 -1.19 2.68
C TYR A 354 -5.46 -1.37 2.90
N GLU A 355 -4.71 -0.29 2.71
CA GLU A 355 -3.25 -0.31 2.72
C GLU A 355 -2.70 0.45 3.94
N SER A 356 -1.82 -0.22 4.69
CA SER A 356 -1.10 0.33 5.85
C SER A 356 0.40 0.11 5.68
N HIS A 357 1.24 0.92 6.33
CA HIS A 357 2.70 0.84 6.24
C HIS A 357 3.31 0.57 7.61
N ALA A 358 4.33 -0.28 7.66
CA ALA A 358 4.91 -0.78 8.91
C ALA A 358 6.41 -0.48 8.99
N TYR A 359 6.77 0.47 9.85
CA TYR A 359 8.15 0.67 10.31
C TYR A 359 8.19 0.41 11.82
N PHE A 360 9.33 -0.08 12.33
CA PHE A 360 9.42 -0.63 13.67
C PHE A 360 9.94 0.35 14.73
N ASP A 361 10.42 1.52 14.32
CA ASP A 361 10.75 2.62 15.21
C ASP A 361 9.50 3.15 15.94
N HIS A 362 9.69 3.81 17.07
CA HIS A 362 8.59 4.14 17.99
C HIS A 362 7.50 5.03 17.38
N ASP A 363 7.85 5.86 16.40
CA ASP A 363 6.93 6.74 15.68
C ASP A 363 6.44 6.15 14.35
N GLY A 364 6.97 4.99 13.94
CA GLY A 364 6.65 4.32 12.70
C GLY A 364 7.04 5.11 11.44
N SER A 365 7.98 6.06 11.54
CA SER A 365 8.42 6.89 10.42
C SER A 365 9.40 6.19 9.47
N GLY A 366 10.07 5.13 9.94
CA GLY A 366 11.12 4.45 9.18
C GLY A 366 12.45 5.21 9.16
N HIS A 367 12.62 6.23 10.00
CA HIS A 367 13.89 6.94 10.14
C HIS A 367 14.84 6.29 11.13
N TYR A 368 14.32 5.53 12.11
CA TYR A 368 15.12 4.80 13.09
C TYR A 368 16.13 5.69 13.83
N TRP A 369 15.70 6.86 14.31
CA TRP A 369 16.59 7.85 14.98
C TRP A 369 17.26 7.30 16.23
N MET A 370 16.55 6.47 16.99
CA MET A 370 16.97 5.91 18.28
C MET A 370 17.75 4.60 18.10
N SER A 371 18.65 4.29 19.04
CA SER A 371 19.23 2.94 19.12
C SER A 371 18.15 1.92 19.50
N TYR A 372 18.34 0.65 19.20
CA TYR A 372 17.38 -0.39 19.62
C TYR A 372 17.20 -0.45 21.14
N ALA A 373 18.26 -0.17 21.90
CA ALA A 373 18.19 -0.10 23.36
C ALA A 373 17.33 1.08 23.85
N ASP A 374 17.39 2.21 23.15
CA ASP A 374 16.54 3.36 23.44
C ASP A 374 15.07 3.10 23.04
N GLU A 375 14.86 2.40 21.93
CA GLU A 375 13.53 1.95 21.49
C GLU A 375 12.86 1.03 22.53
N LEU A 376 13.61 0.13 23.14
CA LEU A 376 13.11 -0.69 24.26
C LEU A 376 12.71 0.16 25.47
N ARG A 377 13.43 1.26 25.74
CA ARG A 377 13.12 2.18 26.83
C ARG A 377 11.95 3.10 26.53
N SER A 378 11.63 3.33 25.26
CA SER A 378 10.55 4.23 24.84
C SER A 378 9.18 3.56 24.80
N VAL A 379 9.11 2.22 24.88
CA VAL A 379 7.83 1.51 24.96
C VAL A 379 7.04 1.97 26.19
N THR A 380 5.87 2.55 25.94
CA THR A 380 4.99 3.09 26.98
C THR A 380 4.28 1.97 27.75
N TRP A 381 3.96 2.25 29.02
CA TRP A 381 3.27 1.30 29.89
C TRP A 381 1.75 1.55 29.93
N PRO A 382 0.91 0.50 29.87
CA PRO A 382 1.29 -0.91 29.86
C PRO A 382 1.83 -1.37 28.50
N ALA A 383 2.98 -2.08 28.52
CA ALA A 383 3.57 -2.63 27.32
C ALA A 383 2.63 -3.68 26.67
N PRO A 384 2.65 -3.82 25.34
CA PRO A 384 1.88 -4.85 24.64
C PRO A 384 2.21 -6.25 25.15
N ALA A 385 1.22 -7.14 25.18
CA ALA A 385 1.43 -8.53 25.57
C ALA A 385 2.46 -9.19 24.65
N ARG A 386 3.39 -9.97 25.22
CA ARG A 386 4.41 -10.68 24.44
C ARG A 386 3.87 -11.83 23.61
N CYS A 387 2.65 -12.29 23.88
CA CYS A 387 1.99 -13.33 23.11
C CYS A 387 0.72 -12.74 22.47
N GLN A 388 0.63 -12.81 21.16
CA GLN A 388 -0.47 -12.23 20.38
C GLN A 388 -1.27 -13.34 19.70
N PRO A 389 -2.60 -13.41 19.90
CA PRO A 389 -3.46 -14.29 19.10
C PRO A 389 -3.64 -13.69 17.70
N LEU A 390 -3.34 -14.50 16.69
CA LEU A 390 -3.38 -14.14 15.28
C LEU A 390 -4.42 -15.00 14.59
N THR A 391 -5.56 -14.40 14.28
CA THR A 391 -6.63 -15.10 13.58
C THR A 391 -6.50 -14.87 12.08
N PRO A 392 -6.45 -15.93 11.26
CA PRO A 392 -6.35 -15.81 9.81
C PRO A 392 -7.40 -14.89 9.21
N LEU A 393 -7.00 -14.09 8.23
CA LEU A 393 -7.90 -13.31 7.40
C LEU A 393 -8.63 -14.22 6.39
N GLY A 394 -9.75 -13.71 5.88
CA GLY A 394 -10.45 -14.32 4.75
C GLY A 394 -9.63 -14.23 3.45
N ARG A 395 -10.24 -14.63 2.33
CA ARG A 395 -9.61 -14.50 1.01
C ARG A 395 -9.24 -13.03 0.75
N GLN A 396 -7.98 -12.79 0.39
CA GLN A 396 -7.47 -11.47 0.02
C GLN A 396 -7.67 -11.20 -1.47
N VAL A 397 -7.59 -9.93 -1.89
CA VAL A 397 -7.74 -9.53 -3.31
C VAL A 397 -6.44 -9.59 -4.10
N LEU A 398 -5.29 -9.63 -3.40
CA LEU A 398 -3.94 -9.80 -3.96
C LEU A 398 -3.48 -11.25 -3.75
N THR A 399 -3.90 -12.12 -4.65
CA THR A 399 -3.54 -13.55 -4.69
C THR A 399 -2.85 -13.85 -6.02
N ALA A 400 -2.00 -14.90 -6.02
CA ALA A 400 -1.35 -15.41 -7.22
C ALA A 400 -2.34 -15.92 -8.28
#